data_AF-A0A1F5FW21-F1
#
_entry.id   AF-A0A1F5FW21-F1
#
_cell.length_a   1.000
_cell.length_b   1.000
_cell.length_c   1.000
_cell.angle_alpha   90.00
_cell.angle_beta   90.00
_cell.angle_gamma   90.00
#
_symmetry.space_group_name_H-M   'P 1'
#
loop_
_entity.id
_entity.type
_entity.pdbx_description
1 polymer ?
#
loop_
_entity_poly.entity_id
_entity_poly.type
_entity_poly.pdbx_seq_one_letter_code
_entity_poly.pdbx_strand_id
1 'polypeptide(L)'
;MGKEILVPIGNIVTPAQERLIVRSEGINPVEIFYEGELRRLKEEGYYLMYFCAPLRATDQKSVFRHSKEALRAAGRVLGAGFNGKDVVYFIPHLHVFPLCNELRNPELRNIAKGFNRLLLLGSYFNGLLKFGDQISQGMNDEIETAQDVGMQIVNYEDFIKLAGLPSPEQALDNFVYLDRIFNFQILSHDSISSFLMERKKLP
;
A
#
# COMPACT_ATOMS: atom_id res chain seq x y z
N MET A 1 20.81 15.80 12.07
CA MET A 1 21.22 14.75 11.12
C MET A 1 20.16 13.67 11.19
N GLY A 2 19.33 13.53 10.15
CA GLY A 2 18.26 12.53 10.11
C GLY A 2 18.81 11.11 10.14
N LYS A 3 18.04 10.18 10.72
CA LYS A 3 18.41 8.76 10.82
C LYS A 3 18.03 8.08 9.51
N GLU A 4 18.98 7.39 8.90
CA GLU A 4 18.75 6.58 7.70
C GLU A 4 18.32 5.18 8.12
N ILE A 5 17.12 4.78 7.70
CA ILE A 5 16.60 3.43 7.86
C ILE A 5 16.75 2.73 6.52
N LEU A 6 17.54 1.66 6.50
CA LEU A 6 17.73 0.84 5.31
C LEU A 6 16.56 -0.14 5.20
N VAL A 7 15.65 0.13 4.26
CA VAL A 7 14.54 -0.76 3.92
C VAL A 7 14.87 -1.41 2.58
N PRO A 8 15.14 -2.71 2.51
CA PRO A 8 15.43 -3.36 1.22
C PRO A 8 14.17 -3.42 0.35
N ILE A 9 14.35 -3.13 -0.94
CA ILE A 9 13.31 -3.18 -1.98
C ILE A 9 13.47 -4.50 -2.74
N GLY A 10 12.38 -5.21 -3.04
CA GLY A 10 12.35 -6.20 -4.13
C GLY A 10 11.76 -5.52 -5.38
N ASN A 11 12.17 -5.75 -6.63
CA ASN A 11 12.77 -6.93 -7.26
C ASN A 11 13.66 -6.54 -8.47
N ILE A 12 14.98 -6.43 -8.31
CA ILE A 12 15.90 -6.84 -9.38
C ILE A 12 16.90 -7.80 -8.74
N VAL A 13 16.90 -9.03 -9.21
CA VAL A 13 17.93 -10.02 -8.89
C VAL A 13 19.23 -9.55 -9.55
N THR A 14 19.93 -8.63 -8.88
CA THR A 14 21.35 -8.38 -9.09
C THR A 14 22.04 -8.35 -7.72
N PRO A 15 23.34 -8.66 -7.63
CA PRO A 15 24.09 -8.70 -6.36
C PRO A 15 24.18 -7.34 -5.64
N ALA A 16 23.72 -6.25 -6.26
CA ALA A 16 23.58 -4.96 -5.62
C ALA A 16 22.22 -4.91 -4.93
N GLN A 17 22.20 -5.25 -3.64
CA GLN A 17 21.04 -5.00 -2.77
C GLN A 17 20.74 -3.50 -2.77
N GLU A 18 19.80 -3.04 -3.59
CA GLU A 18 19.25 -1.70 -3.50
C GLU A 18 18.51 -1.58 -2.16
N ARG A 19 19.17 -0.91 -1.22
CA ARG A 19 18.56 -0.52 0.03
C ARG A 19 17.81 0.77 -0.26
N LEU A 20 16.50 0.78 -0.05
CA LEU A 20 15.76 2.03 0.09
C LEU A 20 16.34 2.73 1.31
N ILE A 21 17.00 3.86 1.09
CA ILE A 21 17.32 4.76 2.18
C ILE A 21 16.03 5.50 2.48
N VAL A 22 15.36 5.06 3.53
CA VAL A 22 14.21 5.76 4.08
C VAL A 22 14.77 6.68 5.15
N ARG A 23 14.71 7.98 4.88
CA ARG A 23 15.14 8.99 5.83
C ARG A 23 13.99 9.26 6.78
N SER A 24 14.31 9.35 8.07
CA SER A 24 13.36 9.80 9.08
C SER A 24 12.89 11.25 8.83
N GLU A 25 13.65 12.02 8.05
CA GLU A 25 13.40 13.43 7.72
C GLU A 25 13.80 13.72 6.26
N GLY A 26 12.99 14.52 5.55
CA GLY A 26 13.22 14.90 4.14
C GLY A 26 12.49 14.02 3.14
N ILE A 27 12.55 14.38 1.86
CA ILE A 27 11.86 13.67 0.77
C ILE A 27 12.56 12.34 0.50
N ASN A 28 11.81 11.25 0.54
CA ASN A 28 12.32 9.91 0.21
C ASN A 28 12.28 9.68 -1.32
N PRO A 29 13.30 9.06 -1.94
CA PRO A 29 13.27 8.74 -3.38
C PRO A 29 12.02 7.95 -3.80
N VAL A 30 11.51 7.13 -2.89
CA VAL A 30 10.27 6.36 -3.11
C VAL A 30 9.04 7.25 -3.22
N GLU A 31 8.99 8.34 -2.45
CA GLU A 31 7.90 9.31 -2.52
C GLU A 31 7.86 9.96 -3.90
N ILE A 32 9.02 10.40 -4.38
CA ILE A 32 9.18 11.00 -5.71
C ILE A 32 8.71 10.02 -6.80
N PHE A 33 9.10 8.76 -6.71
CA PHE A 33 8.69 7.74 -7.68
C PHE A 33 7.17 7.56 -7.71
N TYR A 34 6.53 7.33 -6.57
CA TYR A 34 5.08 7.15 -6.51
C TYR A 34 4.32 8.40 -6.95
N GLU A 35 4.76 9.59 -6.54
CA GLU A 35 4.15 10.84 -7.01
C GLU A 35 4.28 11.00 -8.53
N GLY A 36 5.45 10.68 -9.10
CA GLY A 36 5.68 10.71 -10.55
C GLY A 36 4.73 9.79 -11.31
N GLU A 37 4.60 8.54 -10.86
CA GLU A 37 3.70 7.57 -11.49
C GLU A 37 2.22 7.95 -11.35
N LEU A 38 1.80 8.43 -10.18
CA LEU A 38 0.42 8.89 -9.99
C LEU A 38 0.09 10.11 -10.85
N ARG A 39 1.02 11.05 -11.02
CA ARG A 39 0.86 12.19 -11.94
C ARG A 39 0.72 11.72 -13.39
N ARG A 40 1.63 10.84 -13.84
CA ARG A 40 1.60 10.28 -15.19
C ARG A 40 0.27 9.59 -15.49
N LEU A 41 -0.19 8.70 -14.61
CA LEU A 41 -1.46 7.99 -14.78
C LEU A 41 -2.67 8.95 -14.78
N LYS A 42 -2.64 10.01 -13.97
CA LYS A 42 -3.69 11.04 -13.96
C LYS A 42 -3.72 11.82 -15.29
N GLU A 43 -2.56 12.17 -15.83
CA GLU A 43 -2.42 12.86 -17.13
C GLU A 43 -2.86 11.97 -18.30
N GLU A 44 -2.64 10.65 -18.21
CA GLU A 44 -3.14 9.65 -19.16
C GLU A 44 -4.66 9.44 -19.07
N GLY A 45 -5.32 10.07 -18.08
CA GLY A 45 -6.77 10.13 -17.97
C GLY A 45 -7.41 8.99 -17.17
N TYR A 46 -6.61 8.12 -16.55
CA TYR A 46 -7.09 7.05 -15.66
C TYR A 46 -7.87 7.58 -14.48
N TYR A 47 -8.80 6.77 -13.95
CA TYR A 47 -9.49 7.06 -12.71
C TYR A 47 -8.71 6.47 -11.53
N LEU A 48 -8.03 7.32 -10.76
CA LEU A 48 -7.16 6.88 -9.68
C LEU A 48 -7.94 6.74 -8.37
N MET A 49 -7.91 5.56 -7.76
CA MET A 49 -8.55 5.29 -6.48
C MET A 49 -7.54 4.86 -5.40
N TYR A 50 -7.64 5.46 -4.22
CA TYR A 50 -6.95 4.98 -3.03
C TYR A 50 -7.76 3.86 -2.37
N PHE A 51 -7.19 2.66 -2.18
CA PHE A 51 -7.87 1.53 -1.56
C PHE A 51 -7.68 1.55 -0.04
N CYS A 52 -8.66 2.08 0.68
CA CYS A 52 -8.64 2.20 2.14
C CYS A 52 -9.30 0.96 2.77
N ALA A 53 -8.52 0.16 3.51
CA ALA A 53 -8.98 -1.07 4.14
C ALA A 53 -8.41 -1.20 5.56
N PRO A 54 -9.14 -1.88 6.47
CA PRO A 54 -8.74 -1.96 7.87
C PRO A 54 -7.48 -2.80 8.03
N LEU A 55 -6.52 -2.24 8.76
CA LEU A 55 -5.35 -2.96 9.22
C LEU A 55 -5.19 -2.79 10.73
N ARG A 56 -5.43 -3.88 11.47
CA ARG A 56 -4.96 -3.98 12.85
C ARG A 56 -3.64 -4.74 12.86
N ALA A 57 -2.57 -3.99 13.05
CA ALA A 57 -1.23 -4.51 13.21
C ALA A 57 -0.94 -4.77 14.71
N THR A 58 -1.68 -5.70 15.33
CA THR A 58 -1.43 -6.11 16.73
C THR A 58 -0.45 -7.27 16.82
N ASP A 59 -0.53 -8.17 15.85
CA ASP A 59 0.33 -9.34 15.73
C ASP A 59 0.44 -9.77 14.26
N GLN A 60 1.41 -10.63 13.96
CA GLN A 60 1.65 -11.08 12.58
C GLN A 60 0.42 -11.78 11.98
N LYS A 61 -0.28 -12.64 12.73
CA LYS A 61 -1.46 -13.36 12.22
C LYS A 61 -2.58 -12.40 11.83
N SER A 62 -2.81 -11.36 12.64
CA SER A 62 -3.80 -10.32 12.38
C SER A 62 -3.46 -9.50 11.13
N VAL A 63 -2.19 -9.15 10.93
CA VAL A 63 -1.70 -8.47 9.70
C VAL A 63 -1.97 -9.35 8.49
N PHE A 64 -1.54 -10.61 8.52
CA PHE A 64 -1.76 -11.54 7.41
C PHE A 64 -3.25 -11.68 7.06
N ARG A 65 -4.11 -11.85 8.07
CA ARG A 65 -5.55 -12.00 7.85
C ARG A 65 -6.14 -10.75 7.20
N HIS A 66 -5.93 -9.58 7.79
CA HIS A 66 -6.51 -8.33 7.27
C HIS A 66 -5.94 -7.98 5.88
N SER A 67 -4.64 -8.18 5.66
CA SER A 67 -4.05 -8.01 4.33
C SER A 67 -4.67 -8.95 3.32
N LYS A 68 -4.82 -10.25 3.61
CA LYS A 68 -5.44 -11.21 2.67
C LYS A 68 -6.89 -10.84 2.34
N GLU A 69 -7.65 -10.35 3.31
CA GLU A 69 -9.01 -9.83 3.09
C GLU A 69 -8.99 -8.61 2.17
N ALA A 70 -8.12 -7.62 2.45
CA ALA A 70 -7.95 -6.44 1.62
C ALA A 70 -7.51 -6.78 0.19
N LEU A 71 -6.55 -7.71 0.02
CA LEU A 71 -6.06 -8.15 -1.30
C LEU A 71 -7.13 -8.91 -2.08
N ARG A 72 -7.94 -9.72 -1.40
CA ARG A 72 -9.08 -10.41 -2.04
C ARG A 72 -10.12 -9.41 -2.52
N ALA A 73 -10.44 -8.40 -1.72
CA ALA A 73 -11.35 -7.32 -2.11
C ALA A 73 -10.75 -6.49 -3.26
N ALA A 74 -9.48 -6.11 -3.18
CA ALA A 74 -8.79 -5.41 -4.26
C ALA A 74 -8.77 -6.24 -5.56
N GLY A 75 -8.52 -7.55 -5.49
CA GLY A 75 -8.53 -8.43 -6.66
C GLY A 75 -9.87 -8.48 -7.39
N ARG A 76 -10.99 -8.34 -6.66
CA ARG A 76 -12.34 -8.27 -7.25
C ARG A 76 -12.60 -6.99 -8.04
N VAL A 77 -11.92 -5.90 -7.71
CA VAL A 77 -12.12 -4.59 -8.37
C VAL A 77 -10.97 -4.20 -9.29
N LEU A 78 -9.84 -4.92 -9.25
CA LEU A 78 -8.70 -4.65 -10.11
C LEU A 78 -9.07 -4.89 -11.58
N GLY A 79 -8.89 -3.86 -12.41
CA GLY A 79 -9.35 -3.86 -13.80
C GLY A 79 -10.82 -3.46 -13.98
N ALA A 80 -11.49 -2.98 -12.92
CA ALA A 80 -12.84 -2.45 -13.04
C ALA A 80 -12.88 -1.12 -13.80
N GLY A 81 -13.99 -0.90 -14.51
CA GLY A 81 -14.35 0.41 -15.07
C GLY A 81 -15.32 1.17 -14.17
N PHE A 82 -15.13 2.48 -14.02
CA PHE A 82 -16.02 3.35 -13.25
C PHE A 82 -16.16 4.72 -13.94
N ASN A 83 -17.39 5.24 -14.05
CA ASN A 83 -17.69 6.48 -14.77
C ASN A 83 -17.10 6.54 -16.20
N GLY A 84 -17.12 5.40 -16.92
CA GLY A 84 -16.61 5.30 -18.29
C GLY A 84 -15.08 5.32 -18.41
N LYS A 85 -14.35 5.15 -17.30
CA LYS A 85 -12.88 5.13 -17.27
C LYS A 85 -12.36 3.86 -16.60
N ASP A 86 -11.18 3.43 -17.02
CA ASP A 86 -10.44 2.37 -16.33
C ASP A 86 -9.94 2.88 -14.98
N VAL A 87 -10.13 2.06 -13.94
CA VAL A 87 -9.74 2.40 -12.58
C VAL A 87 -8.38 1.81 -12.26
N VAL A 88 -7.48 2.65 -11.74
CA VAL A 88 -6.19 2.23 -11.20
C VAL A 88 -6.19 2.42 -9.69
N TYR A 89 -5.82 1.36 -8.95
CA TYR A 89 -5.85 1.35 -7.50
C TYR A 89 -4.45 1.50 -6.91
N PHE A 90 -4.32 2.41 -5.93
CA PHE A 90 -3.23 2.36 -4.97
C PHE A 90 -3.66 1.50 -3.78
N ILE A 91 -2.91 0.43 -3.49
CA ILE A 91 -3.20 -0.53 -2.41
C ILE A 91 -2.11 -0.40 -1.34
N PRO A 92 -2.35 0.29 -0.21
CA PRO A 92 -1.33 0.54 0.81
C PRO A 92 -0.71 -0.75 1.36
N HIS A 93 -1.49 -1.83 1.40
CA HIS A 93 -1.06 -3.14 1.89
C HIS A 93 0.06 -3.79 1.05
N LEU A 94 0.34 -3.26 -0.14
CA LEU A 94 1.38 -3.73 -1.07
C LEU A 94 2.48 -2.69 -1.29
N HIS A 95 2.45 -1.54 -0.64
CA HIS A 95 3.46 -0.52 -0.89
C HIS A 95 4.83 -0.91 -0.32
N VAL A 96 5.82 -0.05 -0.55
CA VAL A 96 7.25 -0.30 -0.26
C VAL A 96 7.60 -0.56 1.20
N PHE A 97 6.79 -0.14 2.17
CA PHE A 97 7.01 -0.46 3.59
C PHE A 97 6.34 -1.80 3.96
N PRO A 98 7.11 -2.85 4.32
CA PRO A 98 6.51 -4.13 4.67
C PRO A 98 5.78 -4.06 6.01
N LEU A 99 4.48 -4.43 6.02
CA LEU A 99 3.62 -4.34 7.21
C LEU A 99 4.15 -5.14 8.42
N CYS A 100 4.81 -6.27 8.19
CA CYS A 100 5.42 -7.06 9.27
C CYS A 100 6.56 -6.30 9.99
N ASN A 101 7.13 -5.29 9.35
CA ASN A 101 8.22 -4.49 9.92
C ASN A 101 7.67 -3.35 10.74
N GLU A 102 6.52 -2.81 10.35
CA GLU A 102 5.78 -1.84 11.14
C GLU A 102 5.38 -2.39 12.51
N LEU A 103 5.13 -3.71 12.62
CA LEU A 103 4.91 -4.40 13.90
C LEU A 103 6.14 -4.35 14.80
N ARG A 104 7.34 -4.52 14.21
CA ARG A 104 8.62 -4.63 14.94
C ARG A 104 9.28 -3.26 15.16
N ASN A 105 8.90 -2.25 14.36
CA ASN A 105 9.51 -0.93 14.36
C ASN A 105 8.43 0.18 14.23
N PRO A 106 8.06 0.84 15.35
CA PRO A 106 7.12 1.95 15.35
C PRO A 106 7.53 3.14 14.48
N GLU A 107 8.84 3.35 14.27
CA GLU A 107 9.35 4.43 13.41
C GLU A 107 8.96 4.20 11.94
N LEU A 108 9.07 2.95 11.46
CA LEU A 108 8.64 2.56 10.11
C LEU A 108 7.13 2.72 9.93
N ARG A 109 6.34 2.41 10.96
CA ARG A 109 4.89 2.63 10.95
C ARG A 109 4.54 4.10 10.78
N ASN A 110 5.25 4.99 11.47
CA ASN A 110 5.03 6.43 11.34
C ASN A 110 5.44 6.95 9.97
N ILE A 111 6.52 6.41 9.39
CA ILE A 111 6.93 6.76 8.03
C ILE A 111 5.90 6.28 7.00
N ALA A 112 5.41 5.04 7.10
CA ALA A 112 4.36 4.52 6.21
C ALA A 112 3.07 5.34 6.29
N LYS A 113 2.65 5.71 7.51
CA LYS A 113 1.52 6.64 7.72
C LYS A 113 1.77 8.01 7.09
N GLY A 114 2.95 8.59 7.31
CA GLY A 114 3.34 9.87 6.74
C GLY A 114 3.32 9.83 5.21
N PHE A 115 3.79 8.72 4.63
CA PHE A 115 3.79 8.48 3.20
C PHE A 115 2.37 8.40 2.62
N ASN A 116 1.49 7.58 3.21
CA ASN A 116 0.09 7.49 2.78
C ASN A 116 -0.60 8.85 2.85
N ARG A 117 -0.36 9.60 3.93
CA ARG A 117 -0.89 10.96 4.09
C ARG A 117 -0.37 11.91 3.02
N LEU A 118 0.93 11.87 2.70
CA LEU A 118 1.52 12.69 1.63
C LEU A 118 0.85 12.42 0.28
N LEU A 119 0.69 11.13 -0.08
CA LEU A 119 0.05 10.75 -1.34
C LEU A 119 -1.42 11.22 -1.40
N LEU A 120 -2.15 11.10 -0.30
CA LEU A 120 -3.52 11.59 -0.22
C LEU A 120 -3.57 13.12 -0.37
N LEU A 121 -2.69 13.86 0.32
CA LEU A 121 -2.64 15.32 0.25
C LEU A 121 -2.25 15.86 -1.13
N GLY A 122 -1.51 15.09 -1.93
CA GLY A 122 -1.11 15.49 -3.28
C GLY A 122 -2.26 15.60 -4.29
N SER A 123 -3.50 15.30 -3.88
CA SER A 123 -4.72 15.38 -4.72
C SER A 123 -4.59 14.59 -6.03
N TYR A 124 -3.82 13.49 -6.02
CA TYR A 124 -3.64 12.64 -7.20
C TYR A 124 -4.88 11.78 -7.46
N PHE A 125 -5.51 11.29 -6.41
CA PHE A 125 -6.64 10.38 -6.48
C PHE A 125 -7.95 11.11 -6.80
N ASN A 126 -8.79 10.48 -7.62
CA ASN A 126 -10.16 10.91 -7.86
C ASN A 126 -11.09 10.53 -6.69
N GLY A 127 -10.78 9.43 -6.01
CA GLY A 127 -11.55 8.99 -4.85
C GLY A 127 -10.82 8.01 -3.96
N LEU A 128 -11.43 7.76 -2.80
CA LEU A 128 -11.01 6.75 -1.83
C LEU A 128 -12.10 5.67 -1.77
N LEU A 129 -11.70 4.42 -2.01
CA LEU A 129 -12.55 3.25 -1.89
C LEU A 129 -12.47 2.71 -0.46
N LYS A 130 -13.53 2.89 0.32
CA LYS A 130 -13.64 2.42 1.70
C LYS A 130 -14.11 0.97 1.73
N PHE A 131 -13.21 0.04 2.07
CA PHE A 131 -13.52 -1.36 2.28
C PHE A 131 -13.76 -1.68 3.76
N GLY A 132 -14.87 -2.38 4.04
CA GLY A 132 -15.25 -2.83 5.37
C GLY A 132 -15.99 -1.77 6.22
N ASP A 133 -16.72 -2.29 7.21
CA ASP A 133 -17.51 -1.48 8.15
C ASP A 133 -16.72 -1.11 9.41
N GLN A 134 -15.71 -1.92 9.75
CA GLN A 134 -14.84 -1.64 10.89
C GLN A 134 -13.81 -0.58 10.52
N ILE A 135 -13.89 0.58 11.15
CA ILE A 135 -12.95 1.66 10.90
C ILE A 135 -11.81 1.57 11.92
N SER A 136 -10.60 1.34 11.42
CA SER A 136 -9.38 1.48 12.22
C SER A 136 -8.99 2.96 12.34
N GLN A 137 -8.23 3.35 13.37
CA GLN A 137 -7.78 4.74 13.50
C GLN A 137 -7.04 5.22 12.25
N GLY A 138 -6.17 4.38 11.66
CA GLY A 138 -5.44 4.75 10.44
C GLY A 138 -6.37 5.00 9.24
N MET A 139 -7.45 4.22 9.12
CA MET A 139 -8.45 4.47 8.08
C MET A 139 -9.25 5.76 8.34
N ASN A 140 -9.58 6.07 9.60
CA ASN A 140 -10.23 7.35 9.93
C ASN A 140 -9.34 8.52 9.46
N ASP A 141 -8.05 8.49 9.83
CA ASP A 141 -7.09 9.52 9.44
C ASP A 141 -7.00 9.67 7.90
N GLU A 142 -7.04 8.56 7.16
CA GLU A 142 -7.06 8.54 5.69
C GLU A 142 -8.36 9.11 5.10
N ILE A 143 -9.52 8.74 5.66
CA ILE A 143 -10.84 9.23 5.23
C ILE A 143 -10.96 10.73 5.49
N GLU A 144 -10.56 11.21 6.66
CA GLU A 144 -10.56 12.64 7.00
C GLU A 144 -9.66 13.41 6.03
N THR A 145 -8.43 12.94 5.80
CA THR A 145 -7.51 13.56 4.84
C THR A 145 -8.10 13.60 3.43
N ALA A 146 -8.76 12.52 3.00
CA ALA A 146 -9.40 12.45 1.68
C ALA A 146 -10.57 13.44 1.56
N GLN A 147 -11.37 13.60 2.61
CA GLN A 147 -12.46 14.58 2.66
C GLN A 147 -11.93 16.02 2.61
N ASP A 148 -10.87 16.33 3.36
CA ASP A 148 -10.29 17.67 3.43
C ASP A 148 -9.78 18.18 2.07
N VAL A 149 -9.28 17.25 1.22
CA VAL A 149 -8.81 17.59 -0.13
C VAL A 149 -9.86 17.35 -1.22
N GLY A 150 -11.11 17.12 -0.84
CA GLY A 150 -12.26 17.02 -1.74
C GLY A 150 -12.32 15.74 -2.57
N MET A 151 -11.68 14.65 -2.14
CA MET A 151 -11.82 13.36 -2.81
C MET A 151 -13.22 12.78 -2.59
N GLN A 152 -13.71 12.06 -3.60
CA GLN A 152 -14.94 11.28 -3.45
C GLN A 152 -14.67 10.06 -2.56
N ILE A 153 -15.40 9.94 -1.45
CA ILE A 153 -15.41 8.72 -0.63
C ILE A 153 -16.47 7.78 -1.18
N VAL A 154 -16.08 6.57 -1.58
CA VAL A 154 -16.98 5.55 -2.13
C VAL A 154 -16.93 4.32 -1.25
N ASN A 155 -18.09 3.85 -0.76
CA ASN A 155 -18.14 2.57 -0.06
C ASN A 155 -17.94 1.42 -1.05
N TYR A 156 -17.17 0.42 -0.64
CA TYR A 156 -16.88 -0.75 -1.47
C TYR A 156 -18.14 -1.46 -1.98
N GLU A 157 -19.12 -1.70 -1.11
CA GLU A 157 -20.38 -2.36 -1.46
C GLU A 157 -21.25 -1.55 -2.45
N ASP A 158 -21.10 -0.23 -2.45
CA ASP A 158 -21.79 0.62 -3.43
C ASP A 158 -21.02 0.66 -4.75
N PHE A 159 -19.68 0.72 -4.66
CA PHE A 159 -18.80 0.66 -5.83
C PHE A 159 -19.03 -0.60 -6.68
N ILE A 160 -19.07 -1.78 -6.06
CA ILE A 160 -19.25 -3.05 -6.79
C ILE A 160 -20.60 -3.15 -7.52
N LYS A 161 -21.61 -2.36 -7.12
CA LYS A 161 -22.91 -2.31 -7.80
C LYS A 161 -22.90 -1.38 -9.01
N LEU A 162 -21.99 -0.41 -9.02
CA LEU A 162 -21.92 0.66 -10.02
C LEU A 162 -20.79 0.45 -11.04
N ALA A 163 -19.77 -0.31 -10.68
CA ALA A 163 -18.60 -0.55 -11.51
C ALA A 163 -18.79 -1.71 -12.49
N GLY A 164 -18.15 -1.61 -13.66
CA GLY A 164 -17.95 -2.73 -14.56
C GLY A 164 -16.87 -3.63 -13.99
N LEU A 165 -17.25 -4.68 -13.25
CA LEU A 165 -16.32 -5.58 -12.58
C LEU A 165 -15.70 -6.61 -13.54
N PRO A 166 -14.47 -7.08 -13.25
CA PRO A 166 -13.87 -8.22 -13.94
C PRO A 166 -14.69 -9.51 -13.75
N SER A 167 -14.45 -10.50 -14.61
CA SER A 167 -15.08 -11.83 -14.44
C SER A 167 -14.63 -12.49 -13.13
N PRO A 168 -15.40 -13.47 -12.59
CA PRO A 168 -14.98 -14.23 -11.43
C PRO A 168 -13.61 -14.91 -11.59
N GLU A 169 -13.26 -15.42 -12.79
CA GLU A 169 -11.92 -15.98 -13.03
C GLU A 169 -10.84 -14.90 -12.98
N GLN A 170 -11.05 -13.77 -13.64
CA GLN A 170 -10.11 -12.65 -13.63
C GLN A 170 -9.90 -12.11 -12.21
N ALA A 171 -10.96 -12.00 -11.42
CA ALA A 171 -10.88 -11.57 -10.02
C ALA A 171 -10.03 -12.53 -9.16
N LEU A 172 -10.12 -13.84 -9.42
CA LEU A 172 -9.29 -14.84 -8.76
C LEU A 172 -7.81 -14.73 -9.17
N ASP A 173 -7.54 -14.59 -10.47
CA ASP A 173 -6.19 -14.41 -10.99
C ASP A 173 -5.53 -13.13 -10.42
N ASN A 174 -6.30 -12.05 -10.36
CA ASN A 174 -5.88 -10.80 -9.72
C ASN A 174 -5.52 -11.03 -8.25
N PHE A 175 -6.37 -11.74 -7.48
CA PHE A 175 -6.07 -12.05 -6.09
C PHE A 175 -4.77 -12.87 -5.96
N VAL A 176 -4.60 -13.92 -6.76
CA VAL A 176 -3.39 -14.77 -6.75
C VAL A 176 -2.14 -13.95 -7.06
N TYR A 177 -2.23 -13.04 -8.04
CA TYR A 177 -1.15 -12.11 -8.39
C TYR A 177 -0.77 -11.19 -7.22
N LEU A 178 -1.76 -10.50 -6.63
CA LEU A 178 -1.55 -9.58 -5.50
C LEU A 178 -1.02 -10.32 -4.27
N ASP A 179 -1.54 -11.52 -4.02
CA ASP A 179 -1.11 -12.35 -2.90
C ASP A 179 0.34 -12.81 -3.04
N ARG A 180 0.76 -13.16 -4.26
CA ARG A 180 2.15 -13.49 -4.55
C ARG A 180 3.08 -12.31 -4.26
N ILE A 181 2.72 -11.10 -4.67
CA ILE A 181 3.50 -9.88 -4.36
C ILE A 181 3.63 -9.70 -2.84
N PHE A 182 2.51 -9.78 -2.11
CA PHE A 182 2.49 -9.65 -0.66
C PHE A 182 3.39 -10.68 0.04
N ASN A 183 3.28 -11.96 -0.34
CA ASN A 183 4.10 -13.01 0.26
C ASN A 183 5.61 -12.82 -0.07
N PHE A 184 5.96 -12.31 -1.25
CA PHE A 184 7.34 -11.95 -1.57
C PHE A 184 7.89 -10.84 -0.65
N GLN A 185 7.08 -9.83 -0.30
CA GLN A 185 7.48 -8.78 0.64
C GLN A 185 7.76 -9.32 2.06
N ILE A 186 7.08 -10.39 2.46
CA ILE A 186 7.25 -11.00 3.78
C ILE A 186 8.46 -11.95 3.80
N LEU A 187 8.57 -12.84 2.81
CA LEU A 187 9.64 -13.85 2.75
C LEU A 187 11.02 -13.24 2.51
N SER A 188 11.09 -12.14 1.75
CA SER A 188 12.32 -11.39 1.59
C SER A 188 12.80 -10.76 2.91
N HIS A 189 11.96 -10.68 3.95
CA HIS A 189 12.24 -9.94 5.17
C HIS A 189 12.68 -10.77 6.39
N ASP A 190 12.26 -12.04 6.50
CA ASP A 190 12.77 -12.94 7.56
C ASP A 190 14.28 -13.26 7.38
N SER A 191 14.80 -13.15 6.16
CA SER A 191 16.25 -13.24 5.87
C SER A 191 17.03 -12.00 6.36
N ILE A 192 16.40 -10.83 6.43
CA ILE A 192 17.04 -9.59 6.91
C ILE A 192 17.07 -9.50 8.43
N SER A 193 16.03 -9.98 9.10
CA SER A 193 16.05 -10.08 10.56
C SER A 193 17.18 -10.99 11.04
N SER A 194 17.41 -12.09 10.32
CA SER A 194 18.55 -12.99 10.54
C SER A 194 19.89 -12.27 10.28
N PHE A 195 20.00 -11.51 9.18
CA PHE A 195 21.20 -10.76 8.81
C PHE A 195 21.55 -9.60 9.77
N LEU A 196 20.55 -8.88 10.29
CA LEU A 196 20.74 -7.80 11.27
C LEU A 196 21.08 -8.35 12.67
N MET A 197 20.56 -9.53 13.03
CA MET A 197 20.94 -10.22 14.27
C MET A 197 22.36 -10.82 14.19
N GLU A 198 22.78 -11.33 13.03
CA GLU A 198 24.16 -11.81 12.82
C GLU A 198 25.17 -10.66 12.91
N ARG A 199 24.86 -9.47 12.39
CA ARG A 199 25.75 -8.30 12.53
C ARG A 199 25.90 -7.77 13.96
N LYS A 200 24.93 -8.01 14.84
CA LYS A 200 25.06 -7.69 16.28
C LYS A 200 25.91 -8.71 17.06
N LYS A 201 26.27 -9.83 16.43
CA LYS A 201 27.04 -10.93 17.04
C LYS A 201 28.46 -11.07 16.50
N LEU A 202 28.90 -10.16 15.63
CA LEU A 202 30.31 -10.10 15.24
C LEU A 202 31.07 -9.24 16.27
N PRO A 203 32.19 -9.73 16.83
CA PRO A 203 33.08 -8.96 17.70
C PRO A 203 33.71 -7.78 16.98
#